data_AF-A0A5B0QJP8-F1
#
_entry.id   AF-A0A5B0QJP8-F1
#
_cell.length_a   1.000
_cell.length_b   1.000
_cell.length_c   1.000
_cell.angle_alpha   90.00
_cell.angle_beta   90.00
_cell.angle_gamma   90.00
#
_symmetry.space_group_name_H-M   'P 1'
#
loop_
_entity.id
_entity.type
_entity.pdbx_description
1 polymer ?
#
loop_
_entity_poly.entity_id
_entity_poly.type
_entity_poly.pdbx_seq_one_letter_code
_entity_poly.pdbx_strand_id
1 'polypeptide(L)'
;MKALDLARGTPGNSSRPNSKFVRRFHSCTGEKDKIKLVDDFAAKKLPVISCTMALGMGQNWSRVRCVIQMGRSDPSAICQMIGRAGRDGRPGLAIVYVEPKRTDGKNCLEDFEGCDRQTDEDRMDALAITPVCLRIAFAIDNALGYIPLTLSDPSYILEKEREMKMGFQPCLCSNCKPQMAEGLLDNIKNMREDNIDDMIKQEWPLRPITTLSMNKRKRAGANSSTGLRKIKLSLPMQSILSEQLNTCFSRIYDHKYPKGSLMSAADLFGKPEIELIIKKFGKFIGVSGLRKVIGGEMIEGQVEALDRVIREFISGPLAAEKTDGAVRAKMARQEKKRLRDKERAERAAIEAVVDREAKEAKEEAKRLEREATDTRKRIELAKKEEDRAQLAILVRIAGENAERKGIESIHRGR
;
A
#
# COMPACT_ATOMS: atom_id res chain seq x y z
N MET A 1 7.55 -16.89 12.03
CA MET A 1 6.80 -17.20 13.26
C MET A 1 7.28 -16.48 14.53
N LYS A 2 8.59 -16.20 14.74
CA LYS A 2 9.05 -15.39 15.90
C LYS A 2 8.32 -14.06 16.09
N ALA A 3 7.94 -13.40 14.99
CA ALA A 3 7.14 -12.18 15.03
C ALA A 3 5.74 -12.39 15.66
N LEU A 4 5.12 -13.55 15.45
CA LEU A 4 3.83 -13.90 16.05
C LEU A 4 3.96 -14.10 17.57
N ASP A 5 5.01 -14.80 18.00
CA ASP A 5 5.33 -14.98 19.43
C ASP A 5 5.53 -13.64 20.12
N LEU A 6 6.31 -12.74 19.50
CA LEU A 6 6.55 -11.40 20.03
C LEU A 6 5.25 -10.58 20.11
N ALA A 7 4.43 -10.58 19.05
CA ALA A 7 3.16 -9.87 19.02
C ALA A 7 2.17 -10.37 20.08
N ARG A 8 2.26 -11.65 20.46
CA ARG A 8 1.42 -12.27 21.49
C ARG A 8 2.03 -12.24 22.89
N GLY A 9 3.24 -11.70 23.08
CA GLY A 9 3.94 -11.76 24.36
C GLY A 9 4.27 -13.19 24.82
N THR A 10 4.48 -14.11 23.88
CA THR A 10 4.78 -15.53 24.17
C THR A 10 6.06 -16.02 23.47
N PRO A 11 7.24 -15.46 23.79
CA PRO A 11 8.51 -15.82 23.12
C PRO A 11 8.80 -17.32 23.15
N GLY A 12 9.09 -17.90 21.98
CA GLY A 12 9.51 -19.31 21.85
C GLY A 12 8.37 -20.32 21.75
N ASN A 13 7.11 -19.90 21.91
CA ASN A 13 5.96 -20.80 21.75
C ASN A 13 5.84 -21.38 20.34
N SER A 14 6.19 -20.63 19.30
CA SER A 14 6.19 -21.12 17.91
C SER A 14 7.27 -22.17 17.60
N SER A 15 8.24 -22.37 18.50
CA SER A 15 9.22 -23.45 18.40
C SER A 15 8.73 -24.77 19.03
N ARG A 16 7.63 -24.75 19.78
CA ARG A 16 7.07 -25.95 20.40
C ARG A 16 6.31 -26.78 19.34
N PRO A 17 6.60 -28.09 19.18
CA PRO A 17 5.91 -28.93 18.19
C PRO A 17 4.39 -28.93 18.33
N ASN A 18 3.88 -28.94 19.57
CA ASN A 18 2.45 -28.93 19.89
C ASN A 18 1.92 -27.53 20.25
N SER A 19 2.46 -26.47 19.63
CA SER A 19 1.96 -25.10 19.85
C SER A 19 0.44 -25.03 19.62
N LYS A 20 -0.29 -24.44 20.56
CA LYS A 20 -1.75 -24.23 20.46
C LYS A 20 -2.14 -23.03 19.59
N PHE A 21 -1.15 -22.28 19.08
CA PHE A 21 -1.41 -21.07 18.30
C PHE A 21 -1.03 -21.22 16.83
N VAL A 22 0.24 -21.56 16.56
CA VAL A 22 0.75 -21.66 15.19
C VAL A 22 1.71 -22.84 15.06
N ARG A 23 1.56 -23.60 14.00
CA ARG A 23 2.46 -24.70 13.64
C ARG A 23 2.89 -24.63 12.17
N ARG A 24 4.02 -25.24 11.85
CA ARG A 24 4.60 -25.28 10.50
C ARG A 24 4.04 -26.44 9.70
N PHE A 25 3.70 -26.18 8.45
CA PHE A 25 3.40 -27.18 7.44
C PHE A 25 4.29 -26.91 6.23
N HIS A 26 5.54 -27.39 6.29
CA HIS A 26 6.53 -27.24 5.23
C HIS A 26 6.99 -28.61 4.74
N SER A 27 7.75 -28.62 3.64
CA SER A 27 8.36 -29.84 3.11
C SER A 27 9.22 -30.57 4.16
N CYS A 28 9.92 -29.82 5.02
CA CYS A 28 10.75 -30.37 6.10
C CYS A 28 9.95 -30.86 7.33
N THR A 29 8.63 -30.71 7.37
CA THR A 29 7.80 -31.25 8.45
C THR A 29 7.62 -32.77 8.24
N GLY A 30 7.90 -33.57 9.26
CA GLY A 30 7.72 -35.02 9.18
C GLY A 30 6.26 -35.42 8.92
N GLU A 31 6.04 -36.56 8.26
CA GLU A 31 4.70 -36.98 7.84
C GLU A 31 3.71 -37.15 9.00
N LYS A 32 4.17 -37.75 10.10
CA LYS A 32 3.36 -37.90 11.33
C LYS A 32 2.94 -36.55 11.93
N ASP A 33 3.82 -35.54 11.86
CA ASP A 33 3.53 -34.20 12.34
C ASP A 33 2.54 -33.46 11.42
N LYS A 34 2.62 -33.70 10.10
CA LYS A 34 1.64 -33.15 9.13
C LYS A 34 0.24 -33.71 9.38
N ILE A 35 0.11 -35.03 9.53
CA ILE A 35 -1.17 -35.69 9.84
C ILE A 35 -1.74 -35.14 11.14
N LYS A 36 -0.94 -35.12 12.22
CA LYS A 36 -1.37 -34.58 13.51
C LYS A 36 -1.76 -33.11 13.43
N LEU A 37 -1.06 -32.30 12.64
CA LEU A 37 -1.39 -30.89 12.45
C LEU A 37 -2.74 -30.74 11.75
N VAL A 38 -3.01 -31.53 10.72
CA VAL A 38 -4.30 -31.55 10.01
C VAL A 38 -5.42 -31.92 10.98
N ASP A 39 -5.26 -32.99 11.76
CA ASP A 39 -6.24 -33.43 12.75
C ASP A 39 -6.49 -32.38 13.84
N ASP A 40 -5.40 -31.81 14.39
CA ASP A 40 -5.49 -30.78 15.42
C ASP A 40 -6.12 -29.48 14.87
N PHE A 41 -5.90 -29.15 13.60
CA PHE A 41 -6.52 -28.01 12.94
C PHE A 41 -8.00 -28.26 12.67
N ALA A 42 -8.39 -29.46 12.22
CA ALA A 42 -9.78 -29.84 12.08
C ALA A 42 -10.51 -29.80 13.43
N ALA A 43 -9.86 -30.28 14.49
CA ALA A 43 -10.37 -30.30 15.87
C ALA A 43 -10.29 -28.94 16.60
N LYS A 44 -10.02 -27.83 15.90
CA LYS A 44 -9.94 -26.47 16.46
C LYS A 44 -8.90 -26.26 17.58
N LYS A 45 -7.86 -27.11 17.67
CA LYS A 45 -6.83 -26.99 18.71
C LYS A 45 -5.79 -25.89 18.44
N LEU A 46 -5.69 -25.44 17.19
CA LEU A 46 -4.89 -24.30 16.77
C LEU A 46 -5.59 -23.49 15.67
N PRO A 47 -5.42 -22.15 15.65
CA PRO A 47 -6.02 -21.28 14.64
C PRO A 47 -5.15 -21.00 13.41
N VAL A 48 -3.81 -21.12 13.50
CA VAL A 48 -2.91 -20.70 12.41
C VAL A 48 -2.00 -21.83 11.95
N ILE A 49 -1.89 -21.98 10.63
CA ILE A 49 -0.89 -22.82 9.98
C ILE A 49 0.04 -21.90 9.19
N SER A 50 1.35 -22.06 9.40
CA SER A 50 2.37 -21.41 8.58
C SER A 50 2.87 -22.43 7.57
N CYS A 51 2.66 -22.18 6.29
CA CYS A 51 3.01 -23.12 5.23
C CYS A 51 3.74 -22.44 4.07
N THR A 52 4.41 -23.26 3.27
CA THR A 52 4.84 -22.88 1.91
C THR A 52 3.82 -23.44 0.92
N MET A 53 4.12 -23.43 -0.38
CA MET A 53 3.35 -24.16 -1.41
C MET A 53 3.13 -25.65 -1.09
N ALA A 54 3.86 -26.20 -0.12
CA ALA A 54 3.70 -27.55 0.38
C ALA A 54 2.33 -27.84 1.04
N LEU A 55 1.51 -26.82 1.37
CA LEU A 55 0.11 -27.03 1.77
C LEU A 55 -0.69 -27.46 0.53
N GLY A 56 -0.55 -28.76 0.20
CA GLY A 56 -0.71 -29.33 -1.12
C GLY A 56 -2.03 -29.05 -1.86
N MET A 57 -1.98 -29.30 -3.17
CA MET A 57 -3.16 -29.57 -3.99
C MET A 57 -3.85 -30.85 -3.49
N GLY A 58 -5.19 -30.87 -3.44
CA GLY A 58 -5.96 -32.09 -3.14
C GLY A 58 -6.46 -32.29 -1.70
N GLN A 59 -6.02 -31.50 -0.71
CA GLN A 59 -6.58 -31.53 0.65
C GLN A 59 -7.69 -30.48 0.84
N ASN A 60 -8.77 -30.86 1.52
CA ASN A 60 -9.90 -29.95 1.78
C ASN A 60 -9.69 -29.17 3.08
N TRP A 61 -9.32 -27.90 2.94
CA TRP A 61 -9.14 -26.97 4.06
C TRP A 61 -10.38 -26.12 4.36
N SER A 62 -11.55 -26.74 4.49
CA SER A 62 -12.85 -26.05 4.63
C SER A 62 -12.92 -25.04 5.79
N ARG A 63 -12.14 -25.25 6.85
CA ARG A 63 -12.05 -24.33 8.01
C ARG A 63 -11.27 -23.04 7.71
N VAL A 64 -10.48 -22.97 6.64
CA VAL A 64 -9.67 -21.78 6.35
C VAL A 64 -10.57 -20.62 5.95
N ARG A 65 -10.56 -19.57 6.77
CA ARG A 65 -11.31 -18.32 6.55
C ARG A 65 -10.43 -17.15 6.10
N CYS A 66 -9.12 -17.24 6.37
CA CYS A 66 -8.17 -16.18 6.04
C CYS A 66 -6.87 -16.80 5.49
N VAL A 67 -6.38 -16.26 4.39
CA VAL A 67 -5.08 -16.58 3.79
C VAL A 67 -4.25 -15.31 3.75
N ILE A 68 -3.04 -15.37 4.31
CA ILE A 68 -2.08 -14.26 4.29
C ILE A 68 -0.87 -14.69 3.48
N GLN A 69 -0.75 -14.13 2.28
CA GLN A 69 0.42 -14.30 1.43
C GLN A 69 1.45 -13.23 1.75
N MET A 70 2.70 -13.65 1.95
CA MET A 70 3.80 -12.77 2.29
C MET A 70 4.84 -12.78 1.17
N GLY A 71 5.07 -11.62 0.57
CA GLY A 71 6.12 -11.41 -0.42
C GLY A 71 5.69 -11.72 -1.85
N ARG A 72 6.64 -11.51 -2.76
CA ARG A 72 6.50 -11.70 -4.20
C ARG A 72 6.43 -13.18 -4.55
N SER A 73 5.45 -13.57 -5.35
CA SER A 73 5.25 -14.95 -5.80
C SER A 73 4.40 -14.97 -7.07
N ASP A 74 4.49 -16.04 -7.83
CA ASP A 74 3.74 -16.26 -9.06
C ASP A 74 2.22 -16.06 -8.83
N PRO A 75 1.52 -15.27 -9.68
CA PRO A 75 0.09 -15.01 -9.52
C PRO A 75 -0.78 -16.26 -9.51
N SER A 76 -0.46 -17.28 -10.32
CA SER A 76 -1.23 -18.52 -10.38
C SER A 76 -1.09 -19.31 -9.08
N ALA A 77 0.12 -19.35 -8.50
CA ALA A 77 0.36 -19.89 -7.16
C ALA A 77 -0.43 -19.14 -6.08
N ILE A 78 -0.43 -17.80 -6.12
CA ILE A 78 -1.23 -16.97 -5.19
C ILE A 78 -2.72 -17.28 -5.34
N CYS A 79 -3.23 -17.36 -6.56
CA CYS A 79 -4.63 -17.68 -6.85
C CYS A 79 -5.04 -19.03 -6.24
N GLN A 80 -4.18 -20.05 -6.36
CA GLN A 80 -4.43 -21.36 -5.76
C GLN A 80 -4.46 -21.30 -4.22
N MET A 81 -3.58 -20.50 -3.61
CA MET A 81 -3.50 -20.34 -2.15
C MET A 81 -4.73 -19.60 -1.60
N ILE A 82 -5.10 -18.47 -2.19
CA ILE A 82 -6.25 -17.69 -1.72
C ILE A 82 -7.58 -18.45 -1.92
N GLY A 83 -7.67 -19.30 -2.95
CA GLY A 83 -8.81 -20.20 -3.18
C GLY A 83 -9.00 -21.30 -2.13
N ARG A 84 -8.17 -21.34 -1.08
CA ARG A 84 -8.40 -22.18 0.10
C ARG A 84 -9.33 -21.52 1.11
N ALA A 85 -9.40 -20.19 1.12
CA ALA A 85 -10.31 -19.47 2.01
C ALA A 85 -11.75 -19.59 1.53
N GLY A 86 -12.69 -19.80 2.44
CA GLY A 86 -14.12 -19.77 2.12
C GLY A 86 -14.68 -20.99 1.42
N ARG A 87 -14.00 -22.14 1.50
CA ARG A 87 -14.50 -23.42 0.96
C ARG A 87 -15.75 -23.95 1.67
N ASP A 88 -16.09 -23.40 2.83
CA ASP A 88 -17.36 -23.63 3.53
C ASP A 88 -18.53 -22.81 2.95
N GLY A 89 -18.33 -22.10 1.83
CA GLY A 89 -19.34 -21.28 1.17
C GLY A 89 -19.52 -19.89 1.78
N ARG A 90 -18.86 -19.61 2.90
CA ARG A 90 -18.87 -18.29 3.56
C ARG A 90 -17.73 -17.41 3.04
N PRO A 91 -17.77 -16.07 3.20
CA PRO A 91 -16.76 -15.16 2.62
C PRO A 91 -15.32 -15.43 3.08
N GLY A 92 -14.39 -15.74 2.18
CA GLY A 92 -12.97 -15.86 2.53
C GLY A 92 -12.25 -14.51 2.52
N LEU A 93 -11.28 -14.31 3.41
CA LEU A 93 -10.37 -13.16 3.38
C LEU A 93 -9.00 -13.56 2.81
N ALA A 94 -8.52 -12.81 1.83
CA ALA A 94 -7.17 -12.92 1.31
C ALA A 94 -6.42 -11.60 1.53
N ILE A 95 -5.24 -11.67 2.12
CA ILE A 95 -4.34 -10.52 2.32
C ILE A 95 -3.02 -10.84 1.63
N VAL A 96 -2.66 -10.05 0.64
CA VAL A 96 -1.39 -10.20 -0.09
C VAL A 96 -0.49 -9.04 0.29
N TYR A 97 0.58 -9.34 1.04
CA TYR A 97 1.60 -8.35 1.36
C TYR A 97 2.64 -8.31 0.23
N VAL A 98 2.69 -7.16 -0.44
CA VAL A 98 3.69 -6.86 -1.47
C VAL A 98 4.71 -5.85 -0.95
N GLU A 99 5.93 -5.90 -1.49
CA GLU A 99 6.95 -4.92 -1.16
C GLU A 99 6.61 -3.58 -1.81
N PRO A 100 6.66 -2.45 -1.08
CA PRO A 100 6.37 -1.13 -1.67
C PRO A 100 7.33 -0.75 -2.80
N LYS A 101 8.55 -1.29 -2.77
CA LYS A 101 9.54 -1.14 -3.82
C LYS A 101 10.27 -2.46 -3.98
N ARG A 102 10.22 -3.04 -5.17
CA ARG A 102 10.93 -4.24 -5.57
C ARG A 102 12.28 -3.85 -6.15
N THR A 103 13.34 -4.45 -5.62
CA THR A 103 14.70 -4.23 -6.13
C THR A 103 14.81 -4.97 -7.46
N ASP A 104 15.27 -4.27 -8.50
CA ASP A 104 15.39 -4.79 -9.87
C ASP A 104 14.07 -5.23 -10.53
N GLY A 105 12.92 -4.81 -9.98
CA GLY A 105 11.59 -5.05 -10.55
C GLY A 105 10.88 -3.76 -10.98
N LYS A 106 9.74 -3.90 -11.65
CA LYS A 106 8.90 -2.79 -12.12
C LYS A 106 8.02 -2.27 -10.99
N ASN A 107 8.06 -0.98 -10.72
CA ASN A 107 7.46 -0.37 -9.53
C ASN A 107 6.32 0.61 -9.81
N CYS A 108 6.16 1.07 -11.04
CA CYS A 108 5.02 1.87 -11.49
C CYS A 108 4.49 1.37 -12.84
N LEU A 109 3.37 1.93 -13.30
CA LEU A 109 2.72 1.45 -14.53
C LEU A 109 3.55 1.82 -15.77
N GLU A 110 4.26 2.94 -15.72
CA GLU A 110 5.14 3.45 -16.77
C GLU A 110 6.31 2.50 -17.04
N ASP A 111 6.76 1.75 -16.03
CA ASP A 111 7.83 0.74 -16.18
C ASP A 111 7.41 -0.43 -17.10
N PHE A 112 6.12 -0.54 -17.44
CA PHE A 112 5.57 -1.55 -18.36
C PHE A 112 5.35 -1.01 -19.78
N GLU A 113 5.64 0.26 -20.05
CA GLU A 113 5.53 0.82 -21.40
C GLU A 113 6.49 0.12 -22.37
N GLY A 114 6.01 -0.19 -23.58
CA GLY A 114 6.78 -0.93 -24.59
C GLY A 114 6.97 -2.42 -24.29
N CYS A 115 6.30 -2.96 -23.27
CA CYS A 115 6.33 -4.38 -22.94
C CYS A 115 5.16 -5.11 -23.64
N ASP A 116 5.41 -5.68 -24.82
CA ASP A 116 4.38 -6.39 -25.59
C ASP A 116 3.92 -7.70 -24.92
N ARG A 117 4.80 -8.33 -24.12
CA ARG A 117 4.50 -9.53 -23.34
C ARG A 117 5.13 -9.47 -21.96
N GLN A 118 4.33 -9.83 -20.95
CA GLN A 118 4.82 -9.97 -19.58
C GLN A 118 5.57 -11.30 -19.43
N THR A 119 6.78 -11.23 -18.89
CA THR A 119 7.48 -12.40 -18.33
C THR A 119 6.86 -12.82 -16.99
N ASP A 120 7.26 -13.96 -16.44
CA ASP A 120 6.81 -14.38 -15.10
C ASP A 120 7.16 -13.36 -14.01
N GLU A 121 8.33 -12.72 -14.14
CA GLU A 121 8.76 -11.64 -13.24
C GLU A 121 7.88 -10.39 -13.40
N ASP A 122 7.52 -10.04 -14.64
CA ASP A 122 6.60 -8.93 -14.92
C ASP A 122 5.19 -9.20 -14.40
N ARG A 123 4.70 -10.43 -14.48
CA ARG A 123 3.38 -10.83 -13.96
C ARG A 123 3.32 -10.67 -12.44
N MET A 124 4.36 -11.11 -11.74
CA MET A 124 4.50 -10.88 -10.29
C MET A 124 4.49 -9.39 -9.97
N ASP A 125 5.10 -8.58 -10.83
CA ASP A 125 5.17 -7.15 -10.60
C ASP A 125 3.88 -6.42 -10.94
N ALA A 126 3.23 -6.80 -12.02
CA ALA A 126 1.96 -6.26 -12.47
C ALA A 126 0.86 -6.52 -11.42
N LEU A 127 0.82 -7.73 -10.83
CA LEU A 127 -0.16 -8.06 -9.78
C LEU A 127 -0.06 -7.12 -8.57
N ALA A 128 1.14 -6.64 -8.23
CA ALA A 128 1.34 -5.77 -7.07
C ALA A 128 0.83 -4.33 -7.28
N ILE A 129 0.69 -3.88 -8.53
CA ILE A 129 0.35 -2.48 -8.85
C ILE A 129 -0.88 -2.32 -9.74
N THR A 130 -1.44 -3.41 -10.25
CA THR A 130 -2.56 -3.34 -11.19
C THR A 130 -3.74 -2.57 -10.57
N PRO A 131 -4.34 -1.61 -11.29
CA PRO A 131 -5.52 -0.89 -10.83
C PRO A 131 -6.82 -1.67 -11.06
N VAL A 132 -6.77 -2.81 -11.75
CA VAL A 132 -7.96 -3.53 -12.20
C VAL A 132 -8.52 -4.44 -11.11
N CYS A 133 -9.75 -4.94 -11.28
CA CYS A 133 -10.33 -5.92 -10.36
C CYS A 133 -9.41 -7.15 -10.21
N LEU A 134 -8.98 -7.47 -8.98
CA LEU A 134 -8.08 -8.60 -8.74
C LEU A 134 -8.68 -9.96 -9.14
N ARG A 135 -10.00 -10.14 -8.99
CA ARG A 135 -10.69 -11.36 -9.44
C ARG A 135 -10.52 -11.57 -10.94
N ILE A 136 -10.76 -10.51 -11.71
CA ILE A 136 -10.63 -10.52 -13.16
C ILE A 136 -9.16 -10.65 -13.57
N ALA A 137 -8.25 -9.97 -12.86
CA ALA A 137 -6.80 -10.10 -13.10
C ALA A 137 -6.33 -11.54 -12.96
N PHE A 138 -6.73 -12.26 -11.90
CA PHE A 138 -6.42 -13.68 -11.74
C PHE A 138 -7.08 -14.56 -12.81
N ALA A 139 -8.30 -14.26 -13.23
CA ALA A 139 -8.97 -15.01 -14.30
C ALA A 139 -8.21 -14.89 -15.62
N ILE A 140 -7.79 -13.67 -15.97
CA ILE A 140 -7.02 -13.40 -17.19
C ILE A 140 -5.62 -14.01 -17.10
N ASP A 141 -4.94 -13.89 -15.96
CA ASP A 141 -3.63 -14.52 -15.78
C ASP A 141 -3.68 -16.03 -15.98
N ASN A 142 -4.67 -16.70 -15.39
CA ASN A 142 -4.82 -18.16 -15.51
C ASN A 142 -5.20 -18.59 -16.94
N ALA A 143 -5.91 -17.75 -17.70
CA ALA A 143 -6.38 -18.08 -19.05
C ALA A 143 -5.40 -17.68 -20.15
N LEU A 144 -4.77 -16.51 -20.02
CA LEU A 144 -3.99 -15.84 -21.07
C LEU A 144 -2.53 -15.58 -20.67
N GLY A 145 -2.16 -15.77 -19.39
CA GLY A 145 -0.77 -15.69 -18.93
C GLY A 145 -0.24 -14.26 -18.77
N TYR A 146 -1.08 -13.28 -18.45
CA TYR A 146 -0.66 -11.92 -18.12
C TYR A 146 -1.62 -11.22 -17.15
N ILE A 147 -1.16 -10.16 -16.49
CA ILE A 147 -1.99 -9.33 -15.60
C ILE A 147 -2.35 -8.01 -16.30
N PRO A 148 -3.64 -7.69 -16.53
CA PRO A 148 -4.02 -6.41 -17.12
C PRO A 148 -3.61 -5.25 -16.23
N LEU A 149 -3.12 -4.17 -16.83
CA LEU A 149 -2.63 -2.97 -16.14
C LEU A 149 -3.56 -1.76 -16.32
N THR A 150 -4.57 -1.87 -17.17
CA THR A 150 -5.51 -0.78 -17.45
C THR A 150 -6.95 -1.30 -17.48
N LEU A 151 -7.91 -0.42 -17.19
CA LEU A 151 -9.34 -0.74 -17.28
C LEU A 151 -9.83 -0.81 -18.74
N SER A 152 -9.02 -0.31 -19.68
CA SER A 152 -9.30 -0.30 -21.11
C SER A 152 -8.77 -1.55 -21.82
N ASP A 153 -8.11 -2.47 -21.10
CA ASP A 153 -7.64 -3.73 -21.67
C ASP A 153 -8.84 -4.53 -22.25
N PRO A 154 -8.79 -4.96 -23.52
CA PRO A 154 -9.90 -5.66 -24.16
C PRO A 154 -10.32 -6.94 -23.43
N SER A 155 -9.36 -7.73 -22.93
CA SER A 155 -9.63 -8.96 -22.19
C SER A 155 -10.30 -8.65 -20.86
N TYR A 156 -9.87 -7.57 -20.18
CA TYR A 156 -10.50 -7.10 -18.95
C TYR A 156 -11.97 -6.71 -19.17
N ILE A 157 -12.26 -5.97 -20.24
CA ILE A 157 -13.63 -5.56 -20.58
C ILE A 157 -14.50 -6.80 -20.84
N LEU A 158 -14.04 -7.71 -21.69
CA LEU A 158 -14.77 -8.94 -22.04
C LEU A 158 -15.04 -9.82 -20.81
N GLU A 159 -14.04 -10.02 -19.95
CA GLU A 159 -14.18 -10.83 -18.75
C GLU A 159 -15.15 -10.18 -17.75
N LYS A 160 -15.09 -8.85 -17.61
CA LYS A 160 -16.04 -8.09 -16.78
C LYS A 160 -17.48 -8.24 -17.28
N GLU A 161 -17.70 -8.12 -18.58
CA GLU A 161 -19.02 -8.31 -19.20
C GLU A 161 -19.54 -9.75 -19.01
N ARG A 162 -18.65 -10.75 -19.15
CA ARG A 162 -18.98 -12.14 -18.90
C ARG A 162 -19.41 -12.38 -17.45
N GLU A 163 -18.66 -11.88 -16.47
CA GLU A 163 -19.00 -11.99 -15.05
C GLU A 163 -20.37 -11.35 -14.76
N MET A 164 -20.67 -10.19 -15.35
CA MET A 164 -21.97 -9.53 -15.20
C MET A 164 -23.10 -10.35 -15.83
N LYS A 165 -22.92 -10.86 -17.06
CA LYS A 165 -23.90 -11.70 -17.75
C LYS A 165 -24.20 -13.00 -17.02
N MET A 166 -23.18 -13.58 -16.38
CA MET A 166 -23.30 -14.81 -15.59
C MET A 166 -23.80 -14.55 -14.16
N GLY A 167 -24.12 -13.31 -13.80
CA GLY A 167 -24.69 -12.98 -12.48
C GLY A 167 -23.71 -13.14 -11.32
N PHE A 168 -22.41 -12.96 -11.57
CA PHE A 168 -21.40 -13.05 -10.50
C PHE A 168 -21.64 -11.95 -9.46
N GLN A 169 -21.42 -12.28 -8.18
CA GLN A 169 -21.52 -11.29 -7.11
C GLN A 169 -20.50 -10.15 -7.32
N PRO A 170 -20.84 -8.90 -6.93
CA PRO A 170 -19.90 -7.79 -6.99
C PRO A 170 -18.60 -8.11 -6.25
N CYS A 171 -17.47 -7.76 -6.86
CA CYS A 171 -16.17 -8.02 -6.26
C CYS A 171 -15.89 -7.05 -5.10
N LEU A 172 -15.38 -7.58 -3.98
CA LEU A 172 -14.99 -6.84 -2.78
C LEU A 172 -13.47 -6.65 -2.66
N CYS A 173 -12.71 -6.84 -3.73
CA CYS A 173 -11.26 -6.65 -3.68
C CYS A 173 -10.87 -5.18 -3.42
N SER A 174 -9.64 -4.95 -2.99
CA SER A 174 -9.12 -3.62 -2.67
C SER A 174 -9.22 -2.60 -3.81
N ASN A 175 -9.19 -3.06 -5.07
CA ASN A 175 -9.30 -2.19 -6.24
C ASN A 175 -10.76 -1.85 -6.57
N CYS A 176 -11.70 -2.75 -6.27
CA CYS A 176 -13.14 -2.52 -6.49
C CYS A 176 -13.81 -1.74 -5.34
N LYS A 177 -13.35 -1.97 -4.11
CA LYS A 177 -13.91 -1.38 -2.88
C LYS A 177 -12.79 -0.89 -1.95
N PRO A 178 -12.02 0.14 -2.35
CA PRO A 178 -10.85 0.60 -1.60
C PRO A 178 -11.17 1.05 -0.17
N GLN A 179 -12.29 1.76 0.02
CA GLN A 179 -12.73 2.23 1.34
C GLN A 179 -13.06 1.07 2.29
N MET A 180 -13.73 0.03 1.78
CA MET A 180 -14.04 -1.16 2.58
C MET A 180 -12.77 -1.91 2.97
N ALA A 181 -11.85 -2.09 2.01
CA ALA A 181 -10.59 -2.78 2.26
C ALA A 181 -9.70 -2.03 3.27
N GLU A 182 -9.61 -0.71 3.15
CA GLU A 182 -8.85 0.14 4.06
C GLU A 182 -9.43 0.09 5.49
N GLY A 183 -10.75 0.26 5.63
CA GLY A 183 -11.42 0.18 6.93
C GLY A 183 -11.33 -1.20 7.57
N LEU A 184 -11.38 -2.27 6.76
CA LEU A 184 -11.17 -3.64 7.22
C LEU A 184 -9.76 -3.81 7.80
N LEU A 185 -8.73 -3.33 7.11
CA LEU A 185 -7.34 -3.44 7.57
C LEU A 185 -7.07 -2.63 8.84
N ASP A 186 -7.66 -1.44 8.98
CA ASP A 186 -7.55 -0.64 10.20
C ASP A 186 -8.13 -1.36 11.43
N ASN A 187 -9.22 -2.10 11.22
CA ASN A 187 -9.98 -2.76 12.28
C ASN A 187 -9.65 -4.24 12.42
N ILE A 188 -8.75 -4.78 11.61
CA ILE A 188 -8.45 -6.22 11.54
C ILE A 188 -8.03 -6.83 12.89
N LYS A 189 -7.45 -6.02 13.78
CA LYS A 189 -7.09 -6.42 15.15
C LYS A 189 -8.30 -6.83 16.01
N ASN A 190 -9.50 -6.40 15.64
CA ASN A 190 -10.77 -6.71 16.32
C ASN A 190 -11.48 -7.92 15.69
N MET A 191 -10.87 -8.55 14.68
CA MET A 191 -11.43 -9.70 13.98
C MET A 191 -11.38 -10.96 14.86
N ARG A 192 -12.48 -11.70 14.86
CA ARG A 192 -12.74 -12.93 15.62
C ARG A 192 -13.47 -13.94 14.73
N GLU A 193 -13.67 -15.16 15.24
CA GLU A 193 -14.32 -16.23 14.48
C GLU A 193 -15.80 -15.96 14.18
N ASP A 194 -16.48 -15.21 15.06
CA ASP A 194 -17.91 -14.90 15.01
C ASP A 194 -18.24 -13.66 14.18
N ASN A 195 -17.33 -12.69 14.09
CA ASN A 195 -17.57 -11.40 13.40
C ASN A 195 -16.87 -11.27 12.04
N ILE A 196 -16.07 -12.26 11.61
CA ILE A 196 -15.29 -12.18 10.37
C ILE A 196 -16.17 -11.96 9.13
N ASP A 197 -17.33 -12.60 9.07
CA ASP A 197 -18.24 -12.53 7.92
C ASP A 197 -18.81 -11.11 7.77
N ASP A 198 -19.19 -10.50 8.88
CA ASP A 198 -19.70 -9.12 8.93
C ASP A 198 -18.59 -8.13 8.61
N MET A 199 -17.41 -8.28 9.22
CA MET A 199 -16.28 -7.38 8.98
C MET A 199 -15.85 -7.34 7.51
N ILE A 200 -15.88 -8.48 6.80
CA ILE A 200 -15.55 -8.55 5.37
C ILE A 200 -16.57 -7.79 4.52
N LYS A 201 -17.85 -7.84 4.89
CA LYS A 201 -18.96 -7.22 4.14
C LYS A 201 -19.28 -5.79 4.58
N GLN A 202 -18.72 -5.36 5.72
CA GLN A 202 -19.03 -4.09 6.34
C GLN A 202 -18.57 -2.91 5.49
N GLU A 203 -19.46 -1.94 5.32
CA GLU A 203 -19.10 -0.61 4.86
C GLU A 203 -18.55 0.18 6.04
N TRP A 204 -17.27 0.53 5.95
CA TRP A 204 -16.59 1.28 7.00
C TRP A 204 -16.83 2.78 6.81
N PRO A 205 -17.07 3.54 7.90
CA PRO A 205 -17.27 4.97 7.81
C PRO A 205 -16.02 5.64 7.23
N LEU A 206 -16.24 6.69 6.43
CA LEU A 206 -15.14 7.50 5.89
C LEU A 206 -14.27 7.99 7.04
N ARG A 207 -12.96 7.77 6.93
CA ARG A 207 -12.02 8.37 7.88
C ARG A 207 -12.23 9.88 7.86
N PRO A 208 -12.40 10.55 9.01
CA PRO A 208 -12.04 11.96 9.09
C PRO A 208 -10.58 12.06 8.64
N ILE A 209 -10.24 13.03 7.79
CA ILE A 209 -8.84 13.32 7.40
C ILE A 209 -8.10 13.82 8.66
N THR A 210 -7.81 12.91 9.57
CA THR A 210 -6.84 13.09 10.61
C THR A 210 -5.56 12.58 10.02
N THR A 211 -4.59 13.48 9.91
CA THR A 211 -3.18 13.16 9.71
C THR A 211 -2.71 12.36 10.91
N LEU A 212 -3.14 11.09 11.01
CA LEU A 212 -2.42 10.10 11.77
C LEU A 212 -1.12 9.88 11.00
N SER A 213 -0.16 10.75 11.31
CA SER A 213 1.25 10.37 11.34
C SER A 213 1.25 8.96 11.87
N MET A 214 1.55 8.00 10.99
CA MET A 214 2.06 6.73 11.43
C MET A 214 3.30 7.10 12.24
N ASN A 215 3.11 7.27 13.54
CA ASN A 215 4.16 7.10 14.51
C ASN A 215 4.60 5.68 14.26
N LYS A 216 5.61 5.53 13.37
CA LYS A 216 6.44 4.33 13.29
C LYS A 216 6.75 4.09 14.74
N ARG A 217 6.10 3.08 15.34
CA ARG A 217 6.49 2.61 16.66
C ARG A 217 7.98 2.34 16.49
N LYS A 218 8.78 3.21 17.11
CA LYS A 218 10.21 3.01 17.29
C LYS A 218 10.26 1.60 17.85
N ARG A 219 10.80 0.64 17.09
CA ARG A 219 10.96 -0.73 17.56
C ARG A 219 11.79 -0.64 18.85
N ALA A 220 11.10 -0.66 19.98
CA ALA A 220 11.71 -0.78 21.27
C ALA A 220 12.21 -2.23 21.35
N GLY A 221 13.51 -2.37 21.58
CA GLY A 221 14.13 -3.58 22.12
C GLY A 221 13.91 -4.86 21.31
N ALA A 222 14.68 -5.05 20.24
CA ALA A 222 15.13 -6.40 19.89
C ALA A 222 16.62 -6.48 20.25
N ASN A 223 16.88 -7.31 21.25
CA ASN A 223 18.14 -7.55 21.94
C ASN A 223 19.41 -7.37 21.08
N SER A 224 20.31 -6.57 21.65
CA SER A 224 21.76 -6.76 21.66
C SER A 224 22.22 -8.12 21.12
N SER A 225 22.52 -8.16 19.83
CA SER A 225 23.70 -8.84 19.34
C SER A 225 24.68 -7.74 18.99
N THR A 226 25.87 -7.75 19.58
CA THR A 226 27.07 -7.02 19.20
C THR A 226 27.53 -7.43 17.78
N GLY A 227 26.64 -7.26 16.81
CA GLY A 227 26.92 -7.42 15.39
C GLY A 227 27.33 -6.07 14.86
N LEU A 228 28.64 -5.87 14.71
CA LEU A 228 29.21 -4.74 14.01
C LEU A 228 28.53 -4.59 12.63
N ARG A 229 27.87 -3.47 12.41
CA ARG A 229 27.08 -3.22 11.19
C ARG A 229 27.95 -2.55 10.16
N LYS A 230 27.92 -3.09 8.93
CA LYS A 230 28.60 -2.48 7.79
C LYS A 230 28.11 -1.05 7.58
N ILE A 231 29.04 -0.11 7.50
CA ILE A 231 28.77 1.28 7.13
C ILE A 231 29.16 1.42 5.65
N LYS A 232 28.19 1.75 4.79
CA LYS A 232 28.45 2.04 3.38
C LYS A 232 28.91 3.49 3.26
N LEU A 233 30.15 3.70 2.82
CA LEU A 233 30.71 5.03 2.55
C LEU A 233 30.27 5.53 1.17
N SER A 234 30.06 6.84 1.04
CA SER A 234 29.85 7.50 -0.26
C SER A 234 31.14 7.44 -1.10
N LEU A 235 31.04 7.63 -2.41
CA LEU A 235 32.22 7.64 -3.30
C LEU A 235 33.28 8.69 -2.88
N PRO A 236 32.91 9.94 -2.52
CA PRO A 236 33.86 10.91 -1.99
C PRO A 236 34.54 10.45 -0.70
N MET A 237 33.78 9.85 0.23
CA MET A 237 34.30 9.35 1.50
C MET A 237 35.25 8.16 1.33
N GLN A 238 34.99 7.29 0.35
CA GLN A 238 35.91 6.20 0.00
C GLN A 238 37.24 6.73 -0.55
N SER A 239 37.20 7.77 -1.38
CA SER A 239 38.41 8.42 -1.91
C SER A 239 39.25 9.04 -0.78
N ILE A 240 38.62 9.81 0.11
CA ILE A 240 39.31 10.48 1.23
C ILE A 240 39.95 9.45 2.16
N LEU A 241 39.21 8.40 2.54
CA LEU A 241 39.76 7.36 3.40
C LEU A 241 40.91 6.60 2.73
N SER A 242 40.81 6.34 1.42
CA SER A 242 41.86 5.63 0.67
C SER A 242 43.15 6.44 0.62
N GLU A 243 43.06 7.74 0.36
CA GLU A 243 44.21 8.65 0.32
C GLU A 243 44.89 8.77 1.70
N GLN A 244 44.10 8.89 2.77
CA GLN A 244 44.60 8.98 4.14
C GLN A 244 45.31 7.69 4.58
N LEU A 245 44.75 6.52 4.25
CA LEU A 245 45.36 5.21 4.56
C LEU A 245 46.66 4.98 3.79
N ASN A 246 46.67 5.30 2.48
CA ASN A 246 47.89 5.22 1.66
C ASN A 246 48.99 6.13 2.20
N THR A 247 48.67 7.40 2.46
CA THR A 247 49.64 8.38 2.96
C THR A 247 50.22 7.97 4.32
N CYS A 248 49.38 7.41 5.20
CA CYS A 248 49.82 6.91 6.50
C CYS A 248 50.76 5.72 6.35
N PHE A 249 50.43 4.75 5.49
CA PHE A 249 51.27 3.59 5.29
C PHE A 249 52.62 3.94 4.65
N SER A 250 52.64 4.80 3.63
CA SER A 250 53.89 5.23 2.98
C SER A 250 54.88 5.84 3.97
N ARG A 251 54.40 6.67 4.91
CA ARG A 251 55.26 7.24 5.97
C ARG A 251 55.87 6.18 6.88
N ILE A 252 55.11 5.15 7.23
CA ILE A 252 55.59 4.04 8.07
C ILE A 252 56.60 3.19 7.29
N TYR A 253 56.34 3.00 6.00
CA TYR A 253 57.22 2.29 5.08
C TYR A 253 58.59 2.97 4.95
N ASP A 254 58.59 4.27 4.65
CA ASP A 254 59.81 5.06 4.46
C ASP A 254 60.66 5.12 5.75
N HIS A 255 60.00 5.20 6.91
CA HIS A 255 60.69 5.19 8.21
C HIS A 255 61.35 3.83 8.51
N LYS A 256 60.73 2.72 8.11
CA LYS A 256 61.29 1.37 8.32
C LYS A 256 62.37 1.02 7.29
N TYR A 257 62.26 1.52 6.06
CA TYR A 257 63.18 1.25 4.96
C TYR A 257 63.79 2.54 4.39
N PRO A 258 64.55 3.33 5.19
CA PRO A 258 65.04 4.64 4.78
C PRO A 258 66.10 4.59 3.66
N LYS A 259 66.70 3.42 3.43
CA LYS A 259 67.68 3.17 2.35
C LYS A 259 67.06 2.50 1.12
N GLY A 260 65.74 2.39 1.06
CA GLY A 260 65.01 1.68 0.03
C GLY A 260 64.88 0.18 0.31
N SER A 261 64.05 -0.48 -0.50
CA SER A 261 63.70 -1.89 -0.43
C SER A 261 63.39 -2.38 -1.85
N LEU A 262 63.44 -3.70 -2.08
CA LEU A 262 63.09 -4.32 -3.36
C LEU A 262 61.59 -4.21 -3.69
N MET A 263 60.75 -3.98 -2.68
CA MET A 263 59.33 -3.72 -2.85
C MET A 263 59.02 -2.24 -2.57
N SER A 264 57.91 -1.74 -3.09
CA SER A 264 57.40 -0.40 -2.76
C SER A 264 56.31 -0.47 -1.68
N ALA A 265 55.98 0.69 -1.08
CA ALA A 265 54.88 0.78 -0.13
C ALA A 265 53.54 0.27 -0.75
N ALA A 266 53.32 0.54 -2.03
CA ALA A 266 52.11 0.13 -2.75
C ALA A 266 52.04 -1.38 -2.99
N ASP A 267 53.17 -2.09 -3.00
CA ASP A 267 53.23 -3.55 -3.16
C ASP A 267 52.89 -4.30 -1.86
N LEU A 268 53.06 -3.63 -0.71
CA LEU A 268 52.75 -4.19 0.61
C LEU A 268 51.39 -3.73 1.17
N PHE A 269 50.95 -2.53 0.80
CA PHE A 269 49.65 -2.00 1.18
C PHE A 269 49.18 -1.03 0.10
N GLY A 270 48.34 -1.54 -0.80
CA GLY A 270 47.86 -0.83 -1.96
C GLY A 270 46.33 -0.84 -2.05
N LYS A 271 45.84 -0.79 -3.29
CA LYS A 271 44.40 -0.81 -3.59
C LYS A 271 43.66 -2.01 -2.98
N PRO A 272 44.18 -3.26 -3.06
CA PRO A 272 43.46 -4.44 -2.56
C PRO A 272 43.17 -4.37 -1.05
N GLU A 273 44.15 -3.97 -0.24
CA GLU A 273 44.04 -3.91 1.22
C GLU A 273 43.07 -2.79 1.63
N ILE A 274 43.15 -1.64 0.97
CA ILE A 274 42.28 -0.50 1.22
C ILE A 274 40.83 -0.80 0.83
N GLU A 275 40.60 -1.43 -0.32
CA GLU A 275 39.27 -1.88 -0.74
C GLU A 275 38.67 -2.88 0.25
N LEU A 276 39.51 -3.76 0.82
CA LEU A 276 39.07 -4.71 1.83
C LEU A 276 38.64 -4.02 3.13
N ILE A 277 39.40 -3.01 3.57
CA ILE A 277 39.07 -2.15 4.71
C ILE A 277 37.74 -1.42 4.47
N ILE A 278 37.55 -0.83 3.29
CA ILE A 278 36.31 -0.15 2.89
C ILE A 278 35.13 -1.14 2.83
N LYS A 279 35.34 -2.32 2.23
CA LYS A 279 34.31 -3.36 2.08
C LYS A 279 33.82 -3.88 3.43
N LYS A 280 34.71 -3.96 4.42
CA LYS A 280 34.43 -4.36 5.80
C LYS A 280 34.25 -3.18 6.76
N PHE A 281 34.16 -1.94 6.27
CA PHE A 281 34.07 -0.76 7.12
C PHE A 281 32.83 -0.82 8.04
N GLY A 282 33.04 -0.57 9.34
CA GLY A 282 32.02 -0.75 10.38
C GLY A 282 31.78 -2.20 10.84
N LYS A 283 32.44 -3.21 10.23
CA LYS A 283 32.42 -4.62 10.68
C LYS A 283 33.59 -5.01 11.58
N PHE A 284 34.50 -4.09 11.87
CA PHE A 284 35.65 -4.30 12.76
C PHE A 284 35.79 -3.10 13.71
N ILE A 285 36.36 -3.33 14.90
CA ILE A 285 36.71 -2.29 15.87
C ILE A 285 38.16 -2.51 16.30
N GLY A 286 38.90 -1.41 16.33
CA GLY A 286 40.21 -1.35 16.95
C GLY A 286 41.28 -2.14 16.20
N VAL A 287 42.48 -2.06 16.76
CA VAL A 287 43.70 -2.67 16.21
C VAL A 287 43.53 -4.17 15.94
N SER A 288 42.90 -4.93 16.84
CA SER A 288 42.70 -6.37 16.68
C SER A 288 41.73 -6.73 15.55
N GLY A 289 40.68 -5.92 15.35
CA GLY A 289 39.74 -6.07 14.25
C GLY A 289 40.37 -5.71 12.92
N LEU A 290 41.12 -4.60 12.87
CA LEU A 290 41.82 -4.14 11.68
C LEU A 290 42.91 -5.13 11.22
N ARG A 291 43.67 -5.70 12.17
CA ARG A 291 44.66 -6.75 11.91
C ARG A 291 44.04 -7.96 11.21
N LYS A 292 42.85 -8.40 11.66
CA LYS A 292 42.10 -9.51 11.03
C LYS A 292 41.52 -9.15 9.66
N VAL A 293 41.31 -7.86 9.40
CA VAL A 293 40.85 -7.40 8.09
C VAL A 293 42.00 -7.46 7.12
N ILE A 294 43.12 -6.77 7.39
CA ILE A 294 44.28 -6.68 6.49
C ILE A 294 44.92 -8.07 6.26
N GLY A 295 45.16 -8.83 7.34
CA GLY A 295 45.85 -10.12 7.26
C GLY A 295 47.34 -9.99 6.88
N GLY A 296 48.07 -11.10 6.86
CA GLY A 296 49.49 -11.14 6.46
C GLY A 296 50.49 -10.64 7.52
N GLU A 297 51.77 -10.63 7.14
CA GLU A 297 52.85 -10.04 7.93
C GLU A 297 52.78 -8.51 7.85
N MET A 298 52.97 -7.83 8.99
CA MET A 298 52.78 -6.39 9.13
C MET A 298 54.03 -5.71 9.66
N ILE A 299 54.19 -4.45 9.30
CA ILE A 299 55.20 -3.58 9.88
C ILE A 299 54.81 -3.24 11.32
N GLU A 300 55.79 -3.18 12.22
CA GLU A 300 55.59 -2.75 13.61
C GLU A 300 55.00 -1.33 13.64
N GLY A 301 53.91 -1.13 14.41
CA GLY A 301 53.19 0.14 14.48
C GLY A 301 52.23 0.43 13.32
N GLN A 302 52.18 -0.41 12.28
CA GLN A 302 51.30 -0.22 11.12
C GLN A 302 49.82 -0.18 11.52
N VAL A 303 49.37 -1.15 12.31
CA VAL A 303 47.94 -1.32 12.60
C VAL A 303 47.43 -0.24 13.55
N GLU A 304 48.27 0.18 14.49
CA GLU A 304 48.00 1.23 15.45
C GLU A 304 47.88 2.59 14.75
N ALA A 305 48.73 2.86 13.76
CA ALA A 305 48.68 4.08 12.96
C ALA A 305 47.46 4.10 12.02
N LEU A 306 47.16 2.98 11.35
CA LEU A 306 45.98 2.88 10.49
C LEU A 306 44.66 2.94 11.28
N ASP A 307 44.59 2.36 12.49
CA ASP A 307 43.41 2.48 13.37
C ASP A 307 43.19 3.94 13.81
N ARG A 308 44.27 4.70 14.04
CA ARG A 308 44.20 6.14 14.35
C ARG A 308 43.59 6.93 13.20
N VAL A 309 44.06 6.71 11.97
CA VAL A 309 43.50 7.36 10.77
C VAL A 309 42.02 7.04 10.60
N ILE A 310 41.63 5.78 10.81
CA ILE A 310 40.21 5.38 10.72
C ILE A 310 39.36 6.09 11.78
N ARG A 311 39.87 6.27 13.00
CA ARG A 311 39.16 7.02 14.06
C ARG A 311 39.00 8.49 13.71
N GLU A 312 40.08 9.13 13.26
CA GLU A 312 40.07 10.54 12.84
C GLU A 312 39.09 10.76 11.67
N PHE A 313 39.08 9.86 10.70
CA PHE A 313 38.14 9.85 9.59
C PHE A 313 36.68 9.75 10.06
N ILE A 314 36.40 8.87 11.04
CA ILE A 314 35.07 8.69 11.61
C ILE A 314 34.60 9.96 12.35
N SER A 315 35.50 10.60 13.12
CA SER A 315 35.17 11.80 13.91
C SER A 315 35.12 13.09 13.09
N GLY A 316 35.80 13.15 11.95
CA GLY A 316 35.86 14.34 11.10
C GLY A 316 35.01 14.18 9.83
N PRO A 317 35.61 13.79 8.68
CA PRO A 317 34.94 13.75 7.38
C PRO A 317 33.59 13.02 7.39
N LEU A 318 33.52 11.84 8.01
CA LEU A 318 32.29 11.05 8.03
C LEU A 318 31.20 11.63 8.95
N ALA A 319 31.59 12.34 10.01
CA ALA A 319 30.65 13.04 10.89
C ALA A 319 30.05 14.27 10.19
N ALA A 320 30.89 15.04 9.49
CA ALA A 320 30.49 16.22 8.72
C ALA A 320 29.51 15.87 7.58
N GLU A 321 29.77 14.78 6.84
CA GLU A 321 28.86 14.34 5.77
C GLU A 321 27.46 13.97 6.32
N LYS A 322 27.40 13.36 7.50
CA LYS A 322 26.13 13.01 8.15
C LYS A 322 25.36 14.24 8.61
N THR A 323 26.04 15.25 9.15
CA THR A 323 25.39 16.51 9.55
C THR A 323 24.87 17.26 8.34
N ASP A 324 25.64 17.35 7.27
CA ASP A 324 25.24 18.03 6.03
C ASP A 324 24.07 17.32 5.35
N GLY A 325 24.10 15.98 5.30
CA GLY A 325 22.99 15.18 4.80
C GLY A 325 21.70 15.40 5.59
N ALA A 326 21.79 15.52 6.93
CA ALA A 326 20.64 15.79 7.78
C ALA A 326 20.06 17.20 7.55
N VAL A 327 20.92 18.21 7.37
CA VAL A 327 20.51 19.59 7.07
C VAL A 327 19.83 19.66 5.70
N ARG A 328 20.42 19.07 4.66
CA ARG A 328 19.83 19.01 3.31
C ARG A 328 18.48 18.31 3.30
N ALA A 329 18.35 17.19 4.03
CA ALA A 329 17.08 16.47 4.15
C ALA A 329 16.01 17.30 4.86
N LYS A 330 16.38 18.08 5.89
CA LYS A 330 15.46 18.99 6.59
C LYS A 330 14.97 20.11 5.66
N MET A 331 15.87 20.73 4.91
CA MET A 331 15.55 21.79 3.94
C MET A 331 14.62 21.26 2.83
N ALA A 332 14.93 20.10 2.25
CA ALA A 332 14.09 19.48 1.22
C ALA A 332 12.68 19.14 1.74
N ARG A 333 12.57 18.73 3.01
CA ARG A 333 11.27 18.45 3.64
C ARG A 333 10.46 19.73 3.86
N GLN A 334 11.11 20.83 4.24
CA GLN A 334 10.46 22.14 4.38
C GLN A 334 9.98 22.68 3.03
N GLU A 335 10.79 22.58 1.98
CA GLU A 335 10.39 23.06 0.65
C GLU A 335 9.22 22.25 0.07
N LYS A 336 9.26 20.92 0.20
CA LYS A 336 8.10 20.06 -0.17
C LYS A 336 6.84 20.40 0.62
N LYS A 337 6.97 20.86 1.87
CA LYS A 337 5.81 21.31 2.66
C LYS A 337 5.27 22.63 2.10
N ARG A 338 6.15 23.59 1.81
CA ARG A 338 5.80 24.89 1.26
C ARG A 338 5.05 24.79 -0.08
N LEU A 339 5.53 23.91 -0.97
CA LEU A 339 4.86 23.63 -2.26
C LEU A 339 3.44 23.07 -2.06
N ARG A 340 3.27 22.07 -1.20
CA ARG A 340 1.95 21.50 -0.90
C ARG A 340 0.99 22.49 -0.25
N ASP A 341 1.50 23.35 0.65
CA ASP A 341 0.68 24.37 1.30
C ASP A 341 0.22 25.43 0.28
N LYS A 342 1.06 25.77 -0.70
CA LYS A 342 0.70 26.66 -1.82
C LYS A 342 -0.37 26.06 -2.74
N GLU A 343 -0.19 24.81 -3.19
CA GLU A 343 -1.18 24.11 -4.01
C GLU A 343 -2.54 23.98 -3.31
N ARG A 344 -2.53 23.71 -2.00
CA ARG A 344 -3.77 23.65 -1.20
C ARG A 344 -4.46 25.01 -1.13
N ALA A 345 -3.71 26.10 -0.96
CA ALA A 345 -4.26 27.45 -0.93
C ALA A 345 -4.86 27.85 -2.29
N GLU A 346 -4.18 27.54 -3.39
CA GLU A 346 -4.70 27.78 -4.75
C GLU A 346 -6.00 27.00 -5.01
N ARG A 347 -6.05 25.71 -4.63
CA ARG A 347 -7.25 24.89 -4.78
C ARG A 347 -8.43 25.41 -3.95
N ALA A 348 -8.18 25.82 -2.71
CA ALA A 348 -9.20 26.40 -1.83
C ALA A 348 -9.72 27.75 -2.37
N ALA A 349 -8.86 28.56 -3.00
CA ALA A 349 -9.28 29.80 -3.63
C ALA A 349 -10.20 29.56 -4.84
N ILE A 350 -9.88 28.57 -5.68
CA ILE A 350 -10.72 28.17 -6.82
C ILE A 350 -12.08 27.66 -6.33
N GLU A 351 -12.09 26.78 -5.33
CA GLU A 351 -13.32 26.23 -4.76
C GLU A 351 -14.23 27.33 -4.18
N ALA A 352 -13.65 28.32 -3.48
CA ALA A 352 -14.40 29.45 -2.96
C ALA A 352 -14.99 30.39 -4.03
N VAL A 353 -14.42 30.42 -5.24
CA VAL A 353 -15.02 31.15 -6.38
C VAL A 353 -16.19 30.34 -6.95
N VAL A 354 -15.99 29.04 -7.19
CA VAL A 354 -17.03 28.13 -7.71
C VAL A 354 -18.25 28.08 -6.78
N ASP A 355 -18.05 28.00 -5.47
CA ASP A 355 -19.14 27.99 -4.49
C ASP A 355 -19.95 29.30 -4.50
N ARG A 356 -19.29 30.42 -4.77
CA ARG A 356 -19.93 31.74 -4.83
C ARG A 356 -20.79 31.86 -6.09
N GLU A 357 -20.23 31.48 -7.24
CA GLU A 357 -20.96 31.43 -8.52
C GLU A 357 -22.16 30.47 -8.45
N ALA A 358 -21.99 29.29 -7.83
CA ALA A 358 -23.08 28.34 -7.64
C ALA A 358 -24.20 28.88 -6.73
N LYS A 359 -23.84 29.67 -5.70
CA LYS A 359 -24.82 30.31 -4.82
C LYS A 359 -25.60 31.41 -5.56
N GLU A 360 -24.91 32.25 -6.34
CA GLU A 360 -25.53 33.30 -7.16
C GLU A 360 -26.50 32.69 -8.19
N ALA A 361 -26.06 31.67 -8.93
CA ALA A 361 -26.90 30.96 -9.89
C ALA A 361 -28.16 30.34 -9.25
N LYS A 362 -28.04 29.80 -8.03
CA LYS A 362 -29.16 29.23 -7.28
C LYS A 362 -30.16 30.29 -6.81
N GLU A 363 -29.68 31.48 -6.43
CA GLU A 363 -30.54 32.61 -6.07
C GLU A 363 -31.27 33.18 -7.30
N GLU A 364 -30.60 33.26 -8.44
CA GLU A 364 -31.18 33.69 -9.71
C GLU A 364 -32.26 32.71 -10.21
N ALA A 365 -31.97 31.40 -10.19
CA ALA A 365 -32.93 30.36 -10.56
C ALA A 365 -34.21 30.42 -9.70
N LYS A 366 -34.07 30.64 -8.38
CA LYS A 366 -35.22 30.84 -7.48
C LYS A 366 -36.02 32.10 -7.80
N ARG A 367 -35.38 33.16 -8.28
CA ARG A 367 -36.05 34.39 -8.69
C ARG A 367 -36.91 34.16 -9.93
N LEU A 368 -36.33 33.53 -10.95
CA LEU A 368 -37.02 33.17 -12.19
C LEU A 368 -38.20 32.22 -11.94
N GLU A 369 -38.04 31.24 -11.06
CA GLU A 369 -39.13 30.32 -10.70
C GLU A 369 -40.31 31.04 -10.03
N ARG A 370 -40.05 32.00 -9.14
CA ARG A 370 -41.10 32.82 -8.51
C ARG A 370 -41.84 33.67 -9.55
N GLU A 371 -41.12 34.33 -10.45
CA GLU A 371 -41.73 35.12 -11.54
C GLU A 371 -42.58 34.25 -12.48
N ALA A 372 -42.11 33.06 -12.84
CA ALA A 372 -42.86 32.10 -13.64
C ALA A 372 -44.14 31.61 -12.92
N THR A 373 -44.06 31.43 -11.60
CA THR A 373 -45.21 31.00 -10.80
C THR A 373 -46.27 32.10 -10.71
N ASP A 374 -45.86 33.35 -10.49
CA ASP A 374 -46.78 34.49 -10.40
C ASP A 374 -47.42 34.83 -11.74
N THR A 375 -46.67 34.75 -12.85
CA THR A 375 -47.23 34.88 -14.20
C THR A 375 -48.26 33.78 -14.49
N ARG A 376 -47.97 32.52 -14.12
CA ARG A 376 -48.94 31.42 -14.27
C ARG A 376 -50.24 31.67 -13.50
N LYS A 377 -50.16 32.15 -12.26
CA LYS A 377 -51.34 32.51 -11.45
C LYS A 377 -52.17 33.61 -12.09
N ARG A 378 -51.54 34.64 -12.66
CA ARG A 378 -52.24 35.74 -13.35
C ARG A 378 -53.00 35.23 -14.57
N ILE A 379 -52.39 34.35 -15.37
CA ILE A 379 -53.04 33.73 -16.53
C ILE A 379 -54.23 32.85 -16.09
N GLU A 380 -54.09 32.08 -15.01
CA GLU A 380 -55.16 31.24 -14.50
C GLU A 380 -56.35 32.06 -13.95
N LEU A 381 -56.07 33.19 -13.29
CA LEU A 381 -57.10 34.10 -12.80
C LEU A 381 -57.90 34.71 -13.96
N ALA A 382 -57.20 35.18 -15.00
CA ALA A 382 -57.83 35.75 -16.20
C ALA A 382 -58.73 34.73 -16.90
N LYS A 383 -58.29 33.47 -17.04
CA LYS A 383 -59.12 32.38 -17.58
C LYS A 383 -60.37 32.13 -16.75
N LYS A 384 -60.26 32.11 -15.42
CA LYS A 384 -61.42 31.92 -14.53
C LYS A 384 -62.45 33.05 -14.64
N GLU A 385 -62.00 34.28 -14.85
CA GLU A 385 -62.90 35.41 -15.11
C GLU A 385 -63.61 35.29 -16.45
N GLU A 386 -62.88 34.89 -17.49
CA GLU A 386 -63.44 34.65 -18.83
C GLU A 386 -64.47 33.50 -18.83
N ASP A 387 -64.14 32.39 -18.16
CA ASP A 387 -65.05 31.24 -17.99
C ASP A 387 -66.31 31.63 -17.20
N ARG A 388 -66.18 32.46 -16.16
CA ARG A 388 -67.34 33.00 -15.41
C ARG A 388 -68.23 33.89 -16.29
N ALA A 389 -67.63 34.73 -17.12
CA ALA A 389 -68.37 35.59 -18.04
C ALA A 389 -69.14 34.76 -19.09
N GLN A 390 -68.50 33.74 -19.66
CA GLN A 390 -69.16 32.81 -20.58
C GLN A 390 -70.30 32.01 -19.91
N LEU A 391 -70.10 31.54 -18.68
CA LEU A 391 -71.12 30.83 -17.93
C LEU A 391 -72.34 31.73 -17.63
N ALA A 392 -72.11 33.00 -17.29
CA ALA A 392 -73.19 33.96 -17.06
C ALA A 392 -74.04 34.20 -18.33
N ILE A 393 -73.40 34.27 -19.50
CA ILE A 393 -74.09 34.38 -20.80
C ILE A 393 -74.94 33.12 -21.06
N LEU A 394 -74.39 31.93 -20.84
CA LEU A 394 -75.11 30.66 -21.03
C LEU A 394 -76.32 30.53 -20.09
N VAL A 395 -76.18 30.91 -18.81
CA VAL A 395 -77.29 30.93 -17.85
C VAL A 395 -78.39 31.89 -18.29
N ARG A 396 -78.04 33.06 -18.84
CA ARG A 396 -79.03 34.01 -19.35
C ARG A 396 -79.81 33.45 -20.54
N ILE A 397 -79.11 32.85 -21.51
CA ILE A 397 -79.73 32.22 -22.69
C ILE A 397 -80.62 31.04 -22.27
N ALA A 398 -80.19 30.26 -21.27
CA ALA A 398 -80.98 29.15 -20.74
C ALA A 398 -82.26 29.65 -20.04
N GLY A 399 -82.19 30.74 -19.28
CA GLY A 399 -83.35 31.39 -18.66
C GLY A 399 -84.35 31.92 -19.70
N GLU A 400 -83.87 32.65 -20.71
CA GLU A 400 -84.69 33.17 -21.81
C GLU A 400 -85.38 32.03 -22.62
N ASN A 401 -84.70 30.88 -22.80
CA ASN A 401 -85.28 29.70 -23.45
C ASN A 401 -86.29 28.94 -22.58
N ALA A 402 -86.12 28.93 -21.25
CA ALA A 402 -87.05 28.30 -20.32
C ALA A 402 -88.37 29.10 -20.22
N GLU A 403 -88.28 30.44 -20.21
CA GLU A 403 -89.44 31.33 -20.27
C GLU A 403 -90.24 31.15 -21.57
N ARG A 404 -89.57 31.01 -22.72
CA ARG A 404 -90.25 30.70 -24.01
C ARG A 404 -90.96 29.35 -24.04
N LYS A 405 -90.57 28.40 -23.19
CA LYS A 405 -91.16 27.06 -23.11
C LYS A 405 -92.25 26.94 -22.02
N GLY A 406 -92.56 28.02 -21.30
CA GLY A 406 -93.65 28.05 -20.31
C GLY A 406 -93.39 27.23 -19.04
N ILE A 407 -92.12 27.04 -18.67
CA ILE A 407 -91.73 26.30 -17.45
C ILE A 407 -91.47 27.31 -16.33
N GLU A 408 -92.17 27.20 -15.19
CA GLU A 408 -92.01 28.12 -14.05
C GLU A 408 -90.59 28.11 -13.47
N SER A 409 -90.06 29.31 -13.21
CA SER A 409 -88.73 29.53 -12.65
C SER A 409 -88.64 29.10 -11.17
N ILE A 410 -87.76 28.15 -10.89
CA ILE A 410 -87.45 27.65 -9.53
C ILE A 410 -86.52 28.58 -8.71
N HIS A 411 -86.30 29.83 -9.13
CA HIS A 411 -85.46 30.80 -8.42
C HIS A 411 -86.20 32.08 -8.00
N ARG A 412 -87.44 31.95 -7.53
CA ARG A 412 -88.02 32.96 -6.63
C ARG A 412 -87.86 32.52 -5.18
N GLY A 413 -86.78 32.98 -4.55
CA GLY A 413 -86.67 33.05 -3.10
C GLY A 413 -85.39 32.52 -2.47
N ARG A 414 -84.31 33.29 -2.54
CA ARG A 414 -83.49 33.78 -1.41
C ARG A 414 -82.28 34.54 -1.91
#